data_AF-A0A9X1K0W8-F1
#
_entry.id   AF-A0A9X1K0W8-F1
#
_cell.length_a   1.000
_cell.length_b   1.000
_cell.length_c   1.000
_cell.angle_alpha   90.00
_cell.angle_beta   90.00
_cell.angle_gamma   90.00
#
_symmetry.space_group_name_H-M   'P 1'
#
loop_
_entity.id
_entity.type
_entity.pdbx_description
1 polymer ?
#
loop_
_entity_poly.entity_id
_entity_poly.type
_entity_poly.pdbx_seq_one_letter_code
_entity_poly.pdbx_strand_id
1 'polypeptide(L)'
;MPQLKILPFDGSKPAGSGISISQGEVTAGQFVKISIVADAQLERFGRTLDPDKDTFVLTLCDDKGKSHLLGIKLGTVDDADGLPIKIHARGSAVTQMAPWCHLAPGKRPAKQMPLAHAPRIGEVVLKLPEWARPPIAKIGSGKSIMDM
;
A
#
# COMPACT_ATOMS: atom_id res chain seq x y z
N MET A 1 25.91 -10.09 -8.85
CA MET A 1 24.66 -9.30 -8.85
C MET A 1 23.50 -10.29 -8.99
N PRO A 2 22.52 -10.32 -8.08
CA PRO A 2 21.39 -11.25 -8.23
C PRO A 2 20.56 -10.84 -9.45
N GLN A 3 20.38 -11.77 -10.40
CA GLN A 3 19.57 -11.58 -11.60
C GLN A 3 18.08 -11.59 -11.25
N LEU A 4 17.39 -10.49 -11.54
CA LEU A 4 15.93 -10.41 -11.48
C LEU A 4 15.32 -11.32 -12.54
N LYS A 5 14.69 -12.41 -12.09
CA LYS A 5 13.95 -13.31 -12.97
C LYS A 5 12.57 -12.70 -13.26
N ILE A 6 12.42 -12.10 -14.44
CA ILE A 6 11.12 -11.60 -14.91
C ILE A 6 10.26 -12.81 -15.31
N LEU A 7 9.18 -13.07 -14.57
CA LEU A 7 8.19 -14.10 -14.90
C LEU A 7 7.16 -13.54 -15.90
N PRO A 8 6.68 -14.35 -16.86
CA PRO A 8 5.65 -13.94 -17.81
C PRO A 8 4.32 -13.67 -17.09
N PHE A 9 3.57 -12.70 -17.62
CA PHE A 9 2.24 -12.35 -17.13
C PHE A 9 1.22 -13.44 -17.51
N ASP A 10 0.61 -14.07 -16.51
CA ASP A 10 -0.49 -15.03 -16.68
C ASP A 10 -1.83 -14.32 -16.43
N GLY A 11 -2.61 -14.15 -17.51
CA GLY A 11 -3.90 -13.47 -17.51
C GLY A 11 -5.11 -14.35 -17.16
N SER A 12 -4.91 -15.59 -16.70
CA SER A 12 -5.99 -16.56 -16.46
C SER A 12 -6.63 -16.52 -15.07
N LYS A 13 -6.04 -15.82 -14.10
CA LYS A 13 -6.63 -15.59 -12.78
C LYS A 13 -7.42 -14.27 -12.78
N PRO A 14 -8.56 -14.12 -12.08
CA PRO A 14 -9.19 -12.82 -11.91
C PRO A 14 -8.15 -11.87 -11.32
N ALA A 15 -7.66 -10.95 -12.15
CA ALA A 15 -6.31 -10.40 -12.06
C ALA A 15 -6.17 -9.26 -11.02
N GLY A 16 -6.66 -9.48 -9.80
CA GLY A 16 -6.47 -8.60 -8.66
C GLY A 16 -5.46 -9.20 -7.69
N SER A 17 -4.63 -8.38 -7.05
CA SER A 17 -3.81 -8.80 -5.92
C SER A 17 -4.65 -9.23 -4.70
N GLY A 18 -5.98 -9.03 -4.75
CA GLY A 18 -6.90 -9.08 -3.62
C GLY A 18 -6.67 -7.94 -2.63
N ILE A 19 -5.84 -6.96 -2.99
CA ILE A 19 -5.52 -5.77 -2.21
C ILE A 19 -6.02 -4.55 -2.98
N SER A 20 -6.78 -3.71 -2.29
CA SER A 20 -7.39 -2.52 -2.87
C SER A 20 -7.11 -1.27 -2.04
N ILE A 21 -7.16 -0.12 -2.72
CA ILE A 21 -7.01 1.20 -2.13
C ILE A 21 -8.24 2.05 -2.48
N SER A 22 -8.74 2.82 -1.52
CA SER A 22 -9.83 3.77 -1.69
C SER A 22 -9.53 5.07 -0.94
N GLN A 23 -10.20 6.14 -1.36
CA GLN A 23 -10.20 7.43 -0.67
C GLN A 23 -11.59 7.68 -0.09
N GLY A 24 -11.64 8.08 1.16
CA GLY A 24 -12.87 8.59 1.77
C GLY A 24 -12.65 9.92 2.45
N GLU A 25 -13.75 10.53 2.85
CA GLU A 25 -13.78 11.84 3.50
C GLU A 25 -14.74 11.77 4.68
N VAL A 26 -14.31 12.36 5.79
CA VAL A 26 -15.09 12.57 7.03
C VAL A 26 -14.90 14.02 7.46
N THR A 27 -15.65 14.48 8.46
CA THR A 27 -15.55 15.84 9.00
C THR A 27 -14.13 16.21 9.42
N ALA A 28 -13.35 15.25 9.92
CA ALA A 28 -11.96 15.45 10.33
C ALA A 28 -10.95 15.52 9.17
N GLY A 29 -11.38 15.29 7.92
CA GLY A 29 -10.54 15.35 6.73
C GLY A 29 -10.64 14.09 5.86
N GLN A 30 -9.68 13.97 4.95
CA GLN A 30 -9.59 12.85 4.01
C GLN A 30 -8.85 11.67 4.65
N PHE A 31 -9.15 10.45 4.20
CA PHE A 31 -8.41 9.25 4.59
C PHE A 31 -8.19 8.34 3.38
N VAL A 32 -7.09 7.59 3.41
CA VAL A 32 -6.82 6.48 2.51
C VAL A 32 -7.12 5.18 3.26
N LYS A 33 -7.83 4.27 2.60
CA LYS A 33 -8.16 2.96 3.14
C LYS A 33 -7.57 1.87 2.25
N ILE A 34 -6.79 0.98 2.86
CA ILE A 34 -6.29 -0.24 2.23
C ILE A 34 -7.13 -1.41 2.72
N SER A 35 -7.49 -2.32 1.83
CA SER A 35 -8.28 -3.51 2.16
C SER A 35 -7.72 -4.74 1.47
N ILE A 36 -7.51 -5.80 2.24
CA ILE A 36 -6.98 -7.11 1.83
C ILE A 36 -8.08 -8.15 2.04
N VAL A 37 -8.57 -8.77 0.96
CA VAL A 37 -9.58 -9.84 1.05
C VAL A 37 -9.00 -11.10 1.70
N ALA A 38 -9.86 -11.93 2.31
CA ALA A 38 -9.44 -13.13 3.05
C ALA A 38 -8.50 -14.04 2.24
N ASP A 39 -8.81 -14.30 0.97
CA ASP A 39 -7.97 -15.15 0.11
C ASP A 39 -6.56 -14.59 -0.09
N ALA A 40 -6.44 -13.26 -0.24
CA ALA A 40 -5.14 -12.60 -0.36
C ALA A 40 -4.36 -12.57 0.95
N GLN A 41 -5.04 -12.63 2.11
CA GLN A 41 -4.36 -12.80 3.39
C GLN A 41 -3.65 -14.16 3.43
N LEU A 42 -4.36 -15.23 3.07
CA LEU A 42 -3.80 -16.57 3.00
C LEU A 42 -2.67 -16.67 1.97
N GLU A 43 -2.88 -16.15 0.75
CA GLU A 43 -1.89 -16.24 -0.33
C GLU A 43 -0.62 -15.42 -0.05
N ARG A 44 -0.76 -14.23 0.55
CA ARG A 44 0.36 -13.27 0.68
C ARG A 44 1.00 -13.24 2.06
N PHE A 45 0.23 -13.55 3.10
CA PHE A 45 0.65 -13.48 4.50
C PHE A 45 0.65 -14.85 5.18
N GLY A 46 0.18 -15.90 4.49
CA GLY A 46 0.23 -17.29 4.96
C GLY A 46 -0.81 -17.66 6.00
N ARG A 47 -1.62 -16.68 6.46
CA ARG A 47 -2.68 -16.86 7.45
C ARG A 47 -3.70 -15.75 7.37
N THR A 48 -4.85 -15.96 8.02
CA THR A 48 -5.79 -14.88 8.33
C THR A 48 -5.14 -13.93 9.33
N LEU A 49 -5.37 -12.64 9.13
CA LEU A 49 -4.83 -11.58 9.97
C LEU A 49 -5.67 -11.43 11.24
N ASP A 50 -5.00 -11.23 12.36
CA ASP A 50 -5.55 -11.09 13.70
C ASP A 50 -5.39 -9.63 14.14
N PRO A 51 -6.47 -8.84 14.25
CA PRO A 51 -6.39 -7.41 14.56
C PRO A 51 -5.81 -7.11 15.95
N ASP A 52 -5.78 -8.10 16.86
CA ASP A 52 -5.24 -7.95 18.20
C ASP A 52 -3.75 -8.28 18.28
N LYS A 53 -3.17 -8.82 17.21
CA LYS A 53 -1.74 -9.21 17.13
C LYS A 53 -1.00 -8.55 15.98
N ASP A 54 -1.71 -8.19 14.93
CA ASP A 54 -1.14 -7.80 13.65
C ASP A 54 -1.37 -6.32 13.34
N THR A 55 -0.35 -5.72 12.75
CA THR A 55 -0.41 -4.38 12.17
C THR A 55 0.08 -4.40 10.73
N PHE A 56 -0.22 -3.36 9.97
CA PHE A 56 0.43 -3.12 8.68
C PHE A 56 1.50 -2.05 8.81
N VAL A 57 2.73 -2.41 8.48
CA VAL A 57 3.81 -1.45 8.28
C VAL A 57 3.86 -1.11 6.80
N LEU A 58 3.64 0.16 6.48
CA LEU A 58 3.56 0.64 5.09
C LEU A 58 4.82 1.41 4.72
N THR A 59 5.33 1.16 3.51
CA THR A 59 6.47 1.89 2.97
C THR A 59 6.14 2.42 1.60
N LEU A 60 6.30 3.71 1.40
CA LEU A 60 6.15 4.34 0.08
C LEU A 60 7.53 4.45 -0.55
N CYS A 61 7.68 3.97 -1.78
CA CYS A 61 8.87 4.21 -2.56
C CYS A 61 8.71 5.56 -3.27
N ASP A 62 9.56 6.52 -2.95
CA ASP A 62 9.64 7.85 -3.57
C ASP A 62 10.89 8.01 -4.47
N ASP A 63 11.66 6.94 -4.66
CA ASP A 63 12.81 6.90 -5.56
C ASP A 63 12.46 7.44 -6.96
N LYS A 64 13.41 8.15 -7.56
CA LYS A 64 13.30 8.68 -8.92
C LYS A 64 12.92 7.56 -9.90
N GLY A 65 11.74 7.69 -10.52
CA GLY A 65 11.19 6.71 -11.47
C GLY A 65 10.40 5.55 -10.85
N LYS A 66 10.29 5.45 -9.52
CA LYS A 66 9.55 4.40 -8.80
C LYS A 66 8.50 4.94 -7.81
N SER A 67 8.12 6.22 -7.93
CA SER A 67 7.11 6.94 -7.12
C SER A 67 5.67 6.43 -7.25
N HIS A 68 5.49 5.12 -7.39
CA HIS A 68 4.23 4.44 -7.59
C HIS A 68 4.18 3.09 -6.88
N LEU A 69 5.12 2.80 -5.97
CA LEU A 69 5.16 1.54 -5.25
C LEU A 69 4.81 1.74 -3.77
N LEU A 70 3.94 0.87 -3.27
CA LEU A 70 3.57 0.75 -1.87
C LEU A 70 3.96 -0.64 -1.37
N GLY A 71 4.90 -0.69 -0.45
CA GLY A 71 5.19 -1.87 0.36
C GLY A 71 4.21 -2.00 1.51
N ILE A 72 3.72 -3.22 1.72
CA ILE A 72 2.94 -3.62 2.88
C ILE A 72 3.67 -4.80 3.50
N LYS A 73 4.09 -4.63 4.75
CA LYS A 73 4.69 -5.67 5.57
C LYS A 73 3.79 -5.93 6.77
N LEU A 74 3.68 -7.20 7.15
CA LEU A 74 3.05 -7.57 8.41
C LEU A 74 3.95 -7.17 9.57
N GLY A 75 3.41 -6.36 10.47
CA GLY A 75 3.99 -6.02 11.76
C GLY A 75 3.22 -6.64 12.91
N THR A 76 3.64 -6.32 14.12
CA THR A 76 2.96 -6.65 15.36
C THR A 76 2.31 -5.42 15.97
N VAL A 77 1.38 -5.59 16.92
CA VAL A 77 0.75 -4.47 17.65
C VAL A 77 1.74 -3.60 18.44
N ASP A 78 2.93 -4.13 18.72
CA ASP A 78 4.01 -3.39 19.42
C ASP A 78 4.90 -2.59 18.46
N ASP A 79 4.73 -2.72 17.14
CA ASP A 79 5.53 -1.97 16.16
C ASP A 79 5.15 -0.48 16.16
N ALA A 80 6.13 0.39 16.38
CA ALA A 80 5.93 1.84 16.46
C ALA A 80 5.31 2.46 15.18
N ASP A 81 5.63 1.89 14.01
CA ASP A 81 5.12 2.31 12.71
C ASP A 81 3.93 1.43 12.24
N GLY A 82 3.41 0.58 13.12
CA GLY A 82 2.33 -0.35 12.83
C GLY A 82 0.98 0.36 12.73
N LEU A 83 0.35 0.29 11.56
CA LEU A 83 -1.02 0.76 11.41
C LEU A 83 -2.00 -0.33 11.87
N PRO A 84 -3.00 0.01 12.68
CA PRO A 84 -3.95 -0.96 13.20
C PRO A 84 -4.80 -1.56 12.07
N ILE A 85 -5.14 -2.84 12.23
CA ILE A 85 -5.99 -3.59 11.32
C ILE A 85 -7.39 -3.70 11.92
N LYS A 86 -8.41 -3.61 11.07
CA LYS A 86 -9.80 -3.92 11.39
C LYS A 86 -10.29 -5.02 10.46
N ILE A 87 -11.03 -5.98 11.01
CA ILE A 87 -11.70 -7.02 10.21
C ILE A 87 -13.12 -6.58 9.91
N HIS A 88 -13.49 -6.56 8.63
CA HIS A 88 -14.87 -6.29 8.20
C HIS A 88 -15.70 -7.59 8.05
N ALA A 89 -17.01 -7.44 7.90
CA ALA A 89 -18.00 -8.54 7.86
C ALA A 89 -17.78 -9.65 6.80
N ARG A 90 -16.81 -9.49 5.88
CA ARG A 90 -16.41 -10.50 4.89
C ARG A 90 -15.00 -11.04 5.10
N GLY A 91 -14.45 -10.90 6.31
CA GLY A 91 -13.09 -11.33 6.65
C GLY A 91 -11.99 -10.47 6.02
N SER A 92 -12.32 -9.37 5.34
CA SER A 92 -11.31 -8.45 4.81
C SER A 92 -10.62 -7.71 5.95
N ALA A 93 -9.29 -7.74 5.94
CA ALA A 93 -8.44 -6.92 6.78
C ALA A 93 -8.29 -5.53 6.16
N VAL A 94 -8.48 -4.50 6.99
CA VAL A 94 -8.56 -3.11 6.55
C VAL A 94 -7.74 -2.24 7.47
N THR A 95 -7.00 -1.30 6.89
CA THR A 95 -6.41 -0.20 7.65
C THR A 95 -6.77 1.14 7.01
N GLN A 96 -6.82 2.18 7.85
CA GLN A 96 -7.09 3.55 7.44
C GLN A 96 -5.94 4.44 7.91
N MET A 97 -5.55 5.39 7.06
CA MET A 97 -4.47 6.32 7.36
C MET A 97 -4.75 7.69 6.77
N ALA A 98 -4.04 8.70 7.28
CA ALA A 98 -3.99 10.01 6.65
C ALA A 98 -3.37 9.88 5.23
N PRO A 99 -3.82 10.69 4.26
CA PRO A 99 -3.18 10.72 2.95
C PRO A 99 -1.72 11.15 3.04
N TRP A 100 -0.84 10.48 2.30
CA TRP A 100 0.59 10.83 2.19
C TRP A 100 0.89 11.90 1.14
N CYS A 101 -0.12 12.29 0.36
CA CYS A 101 -0.05 13.41 -0.57
C CYS A 101 -1.38 14.15 -0.59
N HIS A 102 -1.38 15.35 -1.15
CA HIS A 102 -2.62 16.10 -1.34
C HIS A 102 -3.50 15.37 -2.37
N LEU A 103 -4.64 14.85 -1.91
CA LEU A 103 -5.60 14.17 -2.77
C LEU A 103 -6.69 15.15 -3.20
N ALA A 104 -7.11 15.06 -4.47
CA ALA A 104 -8.24 15.85 -4.94
C ALA A 104 -9.50 15.54 -4.09
N PRO A 105 -10.35 16.55 -3.82
CA PRO A 105 -11.59 16.36 -3.08
C PRO A 105 -12.49 15.29 -3.68
N GLY A 106 -13.27 14.62 -2.82
CA GLY A 106 -14.25 13.61 -3.17
C GLY A 106 -13.85 12.18 -2.78
N LYS A 107 -14.86 11.30 -2.75
CA LYS A 107 -14.67 9.87 -2.48
C LYS A 107 -14.20 9.16 -3.73
N ARG A 108 -13.19 8.29 -3.60
CA ARG A 108 -12.76 7.39 -4.68
C ARG A 108 -13.11 5.96 -4.31
N PRO A 109 -13.84 5.22 -5.18
CA PRO A 109 -14.17 3.83 -4.91
C PRO A 109 -12.90 2.97 -4.82
N ALA A 110 -13.04 1.80 -4.21
CA ALA A 110 -11.94 0.84 -4.08
C ALA A 110 -11.42 0.43 -5.46
N LYS A 111 -10.11 0.62 -5.67
CA LYS A 111 -9.39 0.20 -6.86
C LYS A 111 -8.41 -0.90 -6.48
N GLN A 112 -8.46 -2.02 -7.22
CA GLN A 112 -7.49 -3.10 -7.07
C GLN A 112 -6.09 -2.58 -7.41
N MET A 113 -5.13 -2.86 -6.53
CA MET A 113 -3.73 -2.49 -6.75
C MET A 113 -2.98 -3.66 -7.40
N PRO A 114 -2.36 -3.48 -8.57
CA PRO A 114 -1.57 -4.54 -9.18
C PRO A 114 -0.39 -4.94 -8.28
N LEU A 115 -0.09 -6.23 -8.19
CA LEU A 115 1.12 -6.71 -7.52
C LEU A 115 2.34 -6.35 -8.38
N ALA A 116 3.31 -5.63 -7.80
CA ALA A 116 4.59 -5.38 -8.43
C ALA A 116 5.55 -6.54 -8.15
N HIS A 117 5.73 -6.88 -6.88
CA HIS A 117 6.49 -8.05 -6.45
C HIS A 117 6.07 -8.47 -5.03
N ALA A 118 6.29 -9.74 -4.67
CA ALA A 118 6.11 -10.25 -3.31
C ALA A 118 7.41 -11.00 -2.94
N PRO A 119 8.37 -10.34 -2.26
CA PRO A 119 9.70 -10.91 -2.07
C PRO A 119 9.68 -12.10 -1.11
N ARG A 120 8.69 -12.17 -0.21
CA ARG A 120 8.47 -13.26 0.75
C ARG A 120 7.05 -13.22 1.30
N ILE A 121 6.61 -14.31 1.91
CA ILE A 121 5.36 -14.34 2.69
C ILE A 121 5.45 -13.29 3.81
N GLY A 122 4.38 -12.53 3.99
CA GLY A 122 4.30 -11.44 4.96
C GLY A 122 4.69 -10.07 4.39
N GLU A 123 5.10 -10.00 3.12
CA GLU A 123 5.54 -8.77 2.47
C GLU A 123 5.07 -8.71 1.01
N VAL A 124 4.41 -7.61 0.64
CA VAL A 124 3.96 -7.36 -0.72
C VAL A 124 4.28 -5.94 -1.15
N VAL A 125 4.61 -5.76 -2.42
CA VAL A 125 4.77 -4.45 -3.02
C VAL A 125 3.80 -4.29 -4.17
N LEU A 126 3.04 -3.21 -4.13
CA LEU A 126 1.89 -2.95 -4.97
C LEU A 126 2.09 -1.68 -5.77
N LYS A 127 1.51 -1.63 -6.96
CA LYS A 127 1.48 -0.41 -7.77
C LYS A 127 0.33 0.48 -7.34
N LEU A 128 0.65 1.69 -6.90
CA LEU A 128 -0.29 2.73 -6.57
C LEU A 128 -1.01 3.25 -7.83
N PRO A 129 -2.33 3.49 -7.74
CA PRO A 129 -3.06 4.18 -8.78
C PRO A 129 -2.58 5.63 -8.88
N GLU A 130 -2.70 6.22 -10.06
CA GLU A 130 -2.20 7.56 -10.38
C GLU A 130 -2.56 8.63 -9.35
N TRP A 131 -3.82 8.65 -8.90
CA TRP A 131 -4.32 9.61 -7.92
C TRP A 131 -3.68 9.50 -6.53
N ALA A 132 -3.10 8.34 -6.19
CA ALA A 132 -2.48 8.08 -4.91
C ALA A 132 -0.94 8.11 -4.99
N ARG A 133 -0.36 8.46 -6.13
CA ARG A 133 1.11 8.47 -6.28
C ARG A 133 1.69 9.68 -5.55
N PRO A 134 2.78 9.52 -4.79
CA PRO A 134 3.57 10.64 -4.32
C PRO A 134 4.04 11.52 -5.48
N PRO A 135 4.19 12.84 -5.27
CA PRO A 135 4.76 13.71 -6.28
C PRO A 135 6.20 13.28 -6.60
N ILE A 136 6.56 13.28 -7.89
CA ILE A 136 7.94 13.00 -8.31
C ILE A 136 8.80 14.18 -7.88
N ALA A 137 9.84 13.93 -7.09
CA ALA A 137 10.82 14.95 -6.73
C ALA A 137 11.46 15.55 -7.99
N LYS A 138 11.23 16.84 -8.26
CA LYS A 138 11.88 17.56 -9.36
C LYS A 138 13.38 17.69 -9.05
N ILE A 139 14.21 17.35 -10.03
CA ILE A 139 15.67 17.56 -9.98
C ILE A 139 15.93 19.06 -9.71
N GLY A 140 16.68 19.38 -8.65
CA GLY A 140 17.06 20.76 -8.30
C GLY A 140 16.29 21.43 -7.14
N SER A 141 15.43 20.70 -6.42
CA SER A 141 14.67 21.24 -5.28
C SER A 141 15.36 21.15 -3.91
N GLY A 142 16.66 20.87 -3.88
CA GLY A 142 17.47 21.18 -2.71
C GLY A 142 17.70 22.69 -2.69
N LYS A 143 17.28 23.38 -1.63
CA LYS A 143 17.77 24.74 -1.36
C LYS A 143 19.30 24.69 -1.49
N SER A 144 19.86 25.50 -2.40
CA SER A 144 21.30 25.67 -2.47
C SER A 144 21.77 26.14 -1.10
N ILE A 145 22.77 25.49 -0.54
CA ILE A 145 23.42 25.87 0.73
C ILE A 145 24.19 27.22 0.59
N MET A 146 24.19 27.84 -0.60
CA MET A 146 24.88 29.09 -0.92
C MET A 146 24.08 30.38 -0.64
N ASP A 147 22.99 30.31 0.12
CA ASP A 147 22.25 31.50 0.62
C ASP A 147 22.17 31.52 2.17
N MET A 148 23.23 31.07 2.85
CA MET A 148 23.45 31.31 4.29
C MET A 148 24.87 31.80 4.56
#